data_AF-A0AAV7H040-F1
#
_entry.id   AF-A0AAV7H040-F1
#
_cell.length_a   1.000
_cell.length_b   1.000
_cell.length_c   1.000
_cell.angle_alpha   90.00
_cell.angle_beta   90.00
_cell.angle_gamma   90.00
#
_symmetry.space_group_name_H-M   'P 1'
#
loop_
_entity.id
_entity.type
_entity.pdbx_description
1 polymer ?
#
loop_
_entity_poly.entity_id
_entity_poly.type
_entity_poly.pdbx_seq_one_letter_code
_entity_poly.pdbx_strand_id
1 'polypeptide(L)'
;MGDPASSKIPLEDRPAQRSEVSKRTQKAPKADDVISTVTEDSFISFRKKFHFPNDLVMKVPARTDRACFPPPGYVTVFKFSLRAGLRFPPSSELIDILTICGVCLSQFSYRAMSIVMGLIVLFRDRGVVLSSECLSRMGRLFSDAQGRISFRSKWLDIRTRDPSKGWISNFFYVQNDWGLQEKWRKLKELSVPLHIGAEDLLRILKLPDLDALH
;
A
#
# COMPACT_ATOMS: atom_id res chain seq x y z
N MET A 1 23.58 -88.75 19.17
CA MET A 1 23.03 -88.14 17.94
C MET A 1 23.30 -86.65 18.04
N GLY A 2 24.14 -86.13 17.15
CA GLY A 2 24.60 -84.74 17.18
C GLY A 2 23.71 -83.79 16.37
N ASP A 3 23.85 -82.50 16.65
CA ASP A 3 23.40 -81.41 15.79
C ASP A 3 24.16 -81.42 14.45
N PRO A 4 23.60 -80.83 13.37
CA PRO A 4 23.95 -79.44 13.10
C PRO A 4 22.84 -78.53 12.51
N ALA A 5 23.14 -77.24 12.62
CA ALA A 5 22.46 -76.03 12.19
C ALA A 5 22.04 -75.91 10.70
N SER A 6 21.02 -75.08 10.43
CA SER A 6 20.97 -74.10 9.31
C SER A 6 19.70 -73.21 9.44
N SER A 7 19.81 -71.94 9.88
CA SER A 7 19.96 -70.71 9.05
C SER A 7 18.66 -69.94 8.76
N LYS A 8 18.44 -68.90 9.57
CA LYS A 8 18.15 -67.47 9.23
C LYS A 8 17.11 -67.13 8.14
N ILE A 9 16.08 -66.36 8.55
CA ILE A 9 15.66 -65.12 7.87
C ILE A 9 15.25 -64.08 8.94
N PRO A 10 15.96 -62.94 9.11
CA PRO A 10 15.45 -61.77 9.84
C PRO A 10 14.62 -60.87 8.92
N LEU A 11 13.47 -60.40 9.41
CA LEU A 11 12.63 -59.40 8.76
C LEU A 11 13.40 -58.08 8.65
N GLU A 12 13.68 -57.64 7.42
CA GLU A 12 14.23 -56.32 7.12
C GLU A 12 13.21 -55.20 7.38
N ASP A 13 13.62 -54.24 8.20
CA ASP A 13 13.02 -52.92 8.36
C ASP A 13 13.00 -52.15 7.02
N ARG A 14 11.79 -51.85 6.53
CA ARG A 14 11.59 -50.84 5.48
C ARG A 14 11.26 -49.50 6.12
N PRO A 15 12.08 -48.44 5.96
CA PRO A 15 11.64 -47.10 6.30
C PRO A 15 10.68 -46.61 5.22
N ALA A 16 9.43 -46.38 5.61
CA ALA A 16 8.42 -45.73 4.78
C ALA A 16 8.94 -44.36 4.32
N GLN A 17 9.01 -44.18 3.00
CA GLN A 17 9.28 -42.91 2.34
C GLN A 17 8.35 -41.83 2.90
N ARG A 18 8.94 -40.91 3.65
CA ARG A 18 8.32 -39.64 4.05
C ARG A 18 8.19 -38.83 2.77
N SER A 19 7.00 -38.84 2.18
CA SER A 19 6.69 -37.95 1.06
C SER A 19 6.84 -36.51 1.53
N GLU A 20 7.87 -35.83 1.03
CA GLU A 20 7.97 -34.38 1.08
C GLU A 20 6.78 -33.82 0.30
N VAL A 21 5.69 -33.55 1.00
CA VAL A 21 4.66 -32.64 0.52
C VAL A 21 5.30 -31.27 0.47
N SER A 22 5.89 -30.98 -0.69
CA SER A 22 6.35 -29.65 -1.10
C SER A 22 5.26 -28.65 -0.74
N LYS A 23 5.52 -27.86 0.31
CA LYS A 23 4.69 -26.73 0.69
C LYS A 23 4.69 -25.80 -0.50
N ARG A 24 3.65 -25.88 -1.34
CA ARG A 24 3.34 -24.88 -2.36
C ARG A 24 3.29 -23.54 -1.66
N THR A 25 4.36 -22.76 -1.79
CA THR A 25 4.38 -21.35 -1.43
C THR A 25 3.26 -20.70 -2.24
N GLN A 26 2.14 -20.40 -1.57
CA GLN A 26 1.05 -19.67 -2.21
C GLN A 26 1.60 -18.30 -2.62
N LYS A 27 1.92 -18.18 -3.91
CA LYS A 27 2.34 -16.93 -4.52
C LYS A 27 1.15 -15.97 -4.35
N ALA A 28 1.35 -14.88 -3.61
CA ALA A 28 0.30 -13.89 -3.41
C ALA A 28 -0.26 -13.47 -4.79
N PRO A 29 -1.59 -13.42 -4.97
CA PRO A 29 -2.16 -12.99 -6.24
C PRO A 29 -1.63 -11.61 -6.58
N LYS A 30 -1.18 -11.43 -7.82
CA LYS A 30 -0.86 -10.12 -8.35
C LYS A 30 -2.13 -9.26 -8.26
N ALA A 31 -1.99 -7.96 -8.02
CA ALA A 31 -3.15 -7.06 -8.00
C ALA A 31 -3.99 -7.17 -9.29
N ASP A 32 -3.34 -7.59 -10.38
CA ASP A 32 -3.89 -7.78 -11.72
C ASP A 32 -4.83 -8.98 -11.87
N ASP A 33 -4.89 -9.92 -10.92
CA ASP A 33 -5.70 -11.14 -11.04
C ASP A 33 -6.93 -11.17 -10.12
N VAL A 34 -7.14 -10.11 -9.33
CA VAL A 34 -8.17 -10.11 -8.28
C VAL A 34 -9.43 -9.37 -8.74
N ILE A 35 -10.57 -10.03 -8.57
CA ILE A 35 -11.90 -9.47 -8.80
C ILE A 35 -12.33 -8.64 -7.59
N SER A 36 -12.99 -7.52 -7.82
CA SER A 36 -13.52 -6.71 -6.73
C SER A 36 -14.66 -7.40 -5.98
N THR A 37 -14.70 -7.23 -4.66
CA THR A 37 -15.80 -7.62 -3.77
C THR A 37 -16.69 -6.42 -3.41
N VAL A 38 -16.42 -5.23 -3.94
CA VAL A 38 -17.23 -4.03 -3.67
C VAL A 38 -18.52 -4.10 -4.49
N THR A 39 -19.64 -3.78 -3.84
CA THR A 39 -20.98 -3.74 -4.42
C THR A 39 -21.61 -2.35 -4.28
N GLU A 40 -22.77 -2.13 -4.88
CA GLU A 40 -23.51 -0.86 -4.74
C GLU A 40 -23.86 -0.58 -3.26
N ASP A 41 -24.30 -1.61 -2.51
CA ASP A 41 -24.57 -1.49 -1.07
C ASP A 41 -23.33 -1.05 -0.27
N SER A 42 -22.13 -1.42 -0.74
CA SER A 42 -20.89 -0.99 -0.10
C SER A 42 -20.73 0.53 -0.16
N PHE A 43 -21.24 1.19 -1.20
CA PHE A 43 -21.16 2.64 -1.36
C PHE A 43 -22.00 3.38 -0.32
N ILE A 44 -23.17 2.85 0.07
CA ILE A 44 -23.97 3.41 1.17
C ILE A 44 -23.13 3.44 2.46
N SER A 45 -22.45 2.34 2.76
CA SER A 45 -21.55 2.25 3.92
C SER A 45 -20.36 3.21 3.79
N PHE A 46 -19.78 3.35 2.60
CA PHE A 46 -18.63 4.23 2.38
C PHE A 46 -19.01 5.71 2.54
N ARG A 47 -20.14 6.14 1.98
CA ARG A 47 -20.62 7.52 2.12
C ARG A 47 -20.80 7.90 3.59
N LYS A 48 -21.43 7.04 4.38
CA LYS A 48 -21.62 7.27 5.82
C LYS A 48 -20.31 7.24 6.61
N LYS A 49 -19.45 6.26 6.35
CA LYS A 49 -18.24 6.00 7.17
C LYS A 49 -17.08 6.93 6.85
N PHE A 50 -16.91 7.30 5.59
CA PHE A 50 -15.77 8.10 5.11
C PHE A 50 -16.18 9.51 4.68
N HIS A 51 -17.44 9.89 4.93
CA HIS A 51 -18.00 11.22 4.66
C HIS A 51 -17.79 11.67 3.21
N PHE A 52 -18.19 10.81 2.27
CA PHE A 52 -18.06 11.15 0.85
C PHE A 52 -19.04 12.26 0.46
N PRO A 53 -18.59 13.24 -0.34
CA PRO A 53 -19.47 14.24 -0.95
C PRO A 53 -20.59 13.60 -1.77
N ASN A 54 -21.77 14.22 -1.80
CA ASN A 54 -22.94 13.69 -2.51
C ASN A 54 -22.75 13.63 -4.03
N ASP A 55 -22.01 14.59 -4.57
CA ASP A 55 -21.61 14.73 -5.97
C ASP A 55 -20.47 13.80 -6.38
N LEU A 56 -19.84 13.08 -5.44
CA LEU A 56 -18.82 12.10 -5.76
C LEU A 56 -19.41 10.94 -6.57
N VAL A 57 -19.00 10.83 -7.84
CA VAL A 57 -19.40 9.75 -8.74
C VAL A 57 -18.50 8.54 -8.51
N MET A 58 -19.13 7.43 -8.12
CA MET A 58 -18.47 6.14 -7.88
C MET A 58 -19.02 5.09 -8.83
N LYS A 59 -18.19 4.09 -9.17
CA LYS A 59 -18.57 2.98 -10.03
C LYS A 59 -18.08 1.65 -9.47
N VAL A 60 -19.00 0.69 -9.41
CA VAL A 60 -18.70 -0.69 -9.03
C VAL A 60 -17.91 -1.36 -10.16
N PRO A 61 -16.79 -2.04 -9.87
CA PRO A 61 -16.05 -2.79 -10.89
C PRO A 61 -16.83 -3.98 -11.44
N ALA A 62 -16.74 -4.20 -12.75
CA ALA A 62 -17.21 -5.44 -13.36
C ALA A 62 -16.27 -6.61 -13.01
N ARG A 63 -16.73 -7.86 -13.22
CA ARG A 63 -15.92 -9.07 -12.97
C ARG A 63 -14.65 -9.14 -13.83
N THR A 64 -14.69 -8.53 -15.00
CA THR A 64 -13.57 -8.44 -15.94
C THR A 64 -12.58 -7.33 -15.58
N ASP A 65 -12.98 -6.38 -14.74
CA ASP A 65 -12.18 -5.21 -14.42
C ASP A 65 -11.08 -5.55 -13.42
N ARG A 66 -10.00 -4.76 -13.45
CA ARG A 66 -8.82 -4.91 -12.57
C ARG A 66 -8.41 -3.59 -11.97
N ALA A 67 -7.83 -3.65 -10.77
CA ALA A 67 -7.42 -2.48 -10.02
C ALA A 67 -6.35 -1.62 -10.74
N CYS A 68 -5.52 -2.23 -11.58
CA CYS A 68 -4.47 -1.57 -12.36
C CYS A 68 -4.97 -0.93 -13.66
N PHE A 69 -6.16 -1.29 -14.12
CA PHE A 69 -6.76 -0.84 -15.37
C PHE A 69 -8.20 -0.34 -15.14
N PRO A 70 -8.38 0.85 -14.53
CA PRO A 70 -9.70 1.43 -14.41
C PRO A 70 -10.30 1.78 -15.79
N PRO A 71 -11.63 1.92 -15.88
CA PRO A 71 -12.29 2.50 -17.03
C PRO A 71 -11.76 3.92 -17.33
N PRO A 72 -11.78 4.38 -18.60
CA PRO A 72 -11.37 5.74 -18.95
C PRO A 72 -12.14 6.81 -18.17
N GLY A 73 -11.44 7.83 -17.67
CA GLY A 73 -12.03 8.89 -16.84
C GLY A 73 -12.20 8.52 -15.37
N TYR A 74 -11.71 7.36 -14.93
CA TYR A 74 -11.80 6.90 -13.54
C TYR A 74 -10.42 6.57 -12.96
N VAL A 75 -10.30 6.72 -11.64
CA VAL A 75 -9.19 6.20 -10.84
C VAL A 75 -9.65 5.06 -9.96
N THR A 76 -8.76 4.08 -9.76
CA THR A 76 -9.00 3.02 -8.80
C THR A 76 -8.73 3.50 -7.37
N VAL A 77 -9.65 3.20 -6.46
CA VAL A 77 -9.53 3.48 -5.03
C VAL A 77 -9.71 2.18 -4.27
N PHE A 78 -8.79 1.90 -3.34
CA PHE A 78 -8.97 0.81 -2.39
C PHE A 78 -9.62 1.31 -1.10
N LYS A 79 -10.45 0.47 -0.48
CA LYS A 79 -11.01 0.75 0.85
C LYS A 79 -9.95 1.03 1.91
N PHE A 80 -8.76 0.43 1.79
CA PHE A 80 -7.67 0.73 2.73
C PHE A 80 -7.16 2.16 2.55
N SER A 81 -7.18 2.74 1.35
CA SER A 81 -6.74 4.11 1.12
C SER A 81 -7.62 5.08 1.90
N LEU A 82 -8.92 4.80 1.98
CA LEU A 82 -9.87 5.55 2.80
C LEU A 82 -9.56 5.43 4.31
N ARG A 83 -9.23 4.21 4.76
CA ARG A 83 -8.80 3.96 6.15
C ARG A 83 -7.48 4.65 6.49
N ALA A 84 -6.58 4.75 5.51
CA ALA A 84 -5.31 5.47 5.61
C ALA A 84 -5.47 7.00 5.58
N GLY A 85 -6.70 7.52 5.44
CA GLY A 85 -6.99 8.96 5.53
C GLY A 85 -7.39 9.63 4.21
N LEU A 86 -7.40 8.91 3.08
CA LEU A 86 -7.88 9.49 1.82
C LEU A 86 -9.31 10.00 1.95
N ARG A 87 -9.55 11.24 1.53
CA ARG A 87 -10.87 11.87 1.41
C ARG A 87 -11.04 12.45 0.02
N PHE A 88 -12.27 12.85 -0.30
CA PHE A 88 -12.62 13.44 -1.58
C PHE A 88 -13.16 14.87 -1.39
N PRO A 89 -12.68 15.83 -2.21
CA PRO A 89 -11.58 15.71 -3.17
C PRO A 89 -10.24 15.34 -2.49
N PRO A 90 -9.30 14.66 -3.19
CA PRO A 90 -7.97 14.42 -2.64
C PRO A 90 -7.28 15.74 -2.30
N SER A 91 -6.40 15.71 -1.29
CA SER A 91 -5.66 16.91 -0.91
C SER A 91 -4.72 17.34 -2.04
N SER A 92 -4.50 18.65 -2.19
CA SER A 92 -3.59 19.19 -3.22
C SER A 92 -2.18 18.59 -3.12
N GLU A 93 -1.67 18.40 -1.90
CA GLU A 93 -0.37 17.79 -1.65
C GLU A 93 -0.31 16.34 -2.15
N LEU A 94 -1.37 15.56 -1.93
CA LEU A 94 -1.44 14.20 -2.45
C LEU A 94 -1.48 14.19 -3.98
N ILE A 95 -2.26 15.10 -4.59
CA ILE A 95 -2.33 15.25 -6.05
C ILE A 95 -0.95 15.60 -6.62
N ASP A 96 -0.24 16.56 -6.01
CA ASP A 96 1.10 16.97 -6.42
C ASP A 96 2.10 15.83 -6.31
N ILE A 97 2.10 15.10 -5.19
CA ILE A 97 2.99 13.94 -4.99
C ILE A 97 2.73 12.87 -6.07
N LEU A 98 1.48 12.51 -6.33
CA LEU A 98 1.12 11.51 -7.35
C LEU A 98 1.53 11.97 -8.75
N THR A 99 1.31 13.25 -9.05
CA THR A 99 1.60 13.86 -10.35
C THR A 99 3.11 13.89 -10.63
N ILE A 100 3.90 14.37 -9.67
CA ILE A 100 5.37 14.45 -9.79
C ILE A 100 5.96 13.04 -9.88
N CYS A 101 5.50 12.12 -9.04
CA CYS A 101 5.92 10.72 -9.10
C CYS A 101 5.44 9.99 -10.36
N GLY A 102 4.45 10.55 -11.08
CA GLY A 102 3.87 9.95 -12.29
C GLY A 102 3.19 8.61 -12.05
N VAL A 103 2.63 8.40 -10.86
CA VAL A 103 1.99 7.13 -10.44
C VAL A 103 0.52 7.34 -10.13
N CYS A 104 -0.26 6.27 -10.20
CA CYS A 104 -1.68 6.34 -9.82
C CYS A 104 -1.88 6.09 -8.32
N LEU A 105 -3.02 6.55 -7.82
CA LEU A 105 -3.43 6.41 -6.42
C LEU A 105 -3.43 4.95 -5.94
N SER A 106 -3.89 4.02 -6.79
CA SER A 106 -3.98 2.59 -6.45
C SER A 106 -2.64 1.87 -6.39
N GLN A 107 -1.55 2.46 -6.88
CA GLN A 107 -0.22 1.86 -6.69
C GLN A 107 0.26 1.97 -5.25
N PHE A 108 -0.23 2.94 -4.47
CA PHE A 108 0.21 3.11 -3.09
C PHE A 108 -0.20 1.92 -2.23
N SER A 109 0.79 1.33 -1.54
CA SER A 109 0.51 0.40 -0.46
C SER A 109 -0.20 1.10 0.71
N TYR A 110 -0.89 0.34 1.55
CA TYR A 110 -1.49 0.88 2.78
C TYR A 110 -0.49 1.66 3.63
N ARG A 111 0.74 1.13 3.76
CA ARG A 111 1.82 1.78 4.52
C ARG A 111 2.23 3.12 3.90
N ALA A 112 2.51 3.15 2.59
CA ALA A 112 2.87 4.40 1.92
C ALA A 112 1.76 5.44 2.03
N MET A 113 0.51 5.01 1.80
CA MET A 113 -0.66 5.89 1.90
C MET A 113 -0.80 6.47 3.31
N SER A 114 -0.68 5.64 4.34
CA SER A 114 -0.82 6.07 5.74
C SER A 114 0.27 7.07 6.13
N ILE A 115 1.51 6.84 5.68
CA ILE A 115 2.63 7.75 5.94
C ILE A 115 2.39 9.09 5.24
N VAL A 116 2.08 9.09 3.95
CA VAL A 116 1.86 10.33 3.19
C VAL A 116 0.68 11.12 3.75
N MET A 117 -0.46 10.47 3.99
CA MET A 117 -1.62 11.16 4.57
C MET A 117 -1.33 11.67 5.98
N GLY A 118 -0.63 10.89 6.80
CA GLY A 118 -0.22 11.31 8.15
C GLY A 118 0.69 12.53 8.14
N LEU A 119 1.66 12.58 7.21
CA LEU A 119 2.54 13.73 7.03
C LEU A 119 1.76 14.96 6.53
N ILE A 120 0.83 14.80 5.59
CA ILE A 120 -0.03 15.90 5.12
C ILE A 120 -0.81 16.50 6.29
N VAL A 121 -1.43 15.67 7.13
CA VAL A 121 -2.17 16.14 8.31
C VAL A 121 -1.24 16.81 9.31
N LEU A 122 -0.09 16.22 9.61
CA LEU A 122 0.91 16.79 10.53
C LEU A 122 1.39 18.18 10.07
N PHE A 123 1.71 18.33 8.79
CA PHE A 123 2.18 19.62 8.26
C PHE A 123 1.08 20.68 8.32
N ARG A 124 -0.15 20.31 7.94
CA ARG A 124 -1.31 21.21 8.01
C ARG A 124 -1.61 21.67 9.42
N ASP A 125 -1.51 20.77 10.40
CA ASP A 125 -1.67 21.09 11.83
C ASP A 125 -0.67 22.18 12.28
N ARG A 126 0.52 22.21 11.67
CA ARG A 126 1.55 23.24 11.91
C ARG A 126 1.45 24.47 11.01
N GLY A 127 0.39 24.58 10.21
CA GLY A 127 0.19 25.67 9.25
C GLY A 127 1.27 25.69 8.17
N VAL A 128 1.73 24.51 7.73
CA VAL A 128 2.70 24.32 6.64
C VAL A 128 2.13 23.33 5.63
N VAL A 129 2.51 23.49 4.35
CA VAL A 129 2.10 22.56 3.29
C VAL A 129 3.22 21.54 3.06
N LEU A 130 2.87 20.26 2.99
CA LEU A 130 3.84 19.22 2.66
C LEU A 130 4.20 19.32 1.17
N SER A 131 5.42 19.77 0.88
CA SER A 131 5.96 19.75 -0.49
C SER A 131 6.57 18.40 -0.84
N SER A 132 6.65 18.09 -2.13
CA SER A 132 7.32 16.89 -2.65
C SER A 132 8.83 16.86 -2.32
N GLU A 133 9.46 18.03 -2.29
CA GLU A 133 10.86 18.19 -1.85
C GLU A 133 11.03 17.87 -0.37
N CYS A 134 10.12 18.34 0.49
CA CYS A 134 10.15 17.99 1.90
C CYS A 134 9.93 16.48 2.10
N LEU A 135 9.00 15.90 1.34
CA LEU A 135 8.77 14.46 1.36
C LEU A 135 10.02 13.65 0.96
N SER A 136 10.73 14.06 -0.11
CA SER A 136 11.95 13.38 -0.55
C SER A 136 13.10 13.51 0.46
N ARG A 137 13.09 14.57 1.27
CA ARG A 137 14.03 14.77 2.39
C ARG A 137 13.75 13.87 3.58
N MET A 138 12.47 13.57 3.84
CA MET A 138 12.05 12.69 4.94
C MET A 138 12.21 11.20 4.61
N GLY A 139 12.22 10.83 3.33
CA GLY A 139 12.39 9.45 2.90
C GLY A 139 12.21 9.26 1.41
N ARG A 140 12.18 8.00 0.97
CA ARG A 140 12.11 7.63 -0.44
C ARG A 140 10.87 6.81 -0.71
N LEU A 141 10.08 7.26 -1.69
CA LEU A 141 9.11 6.41 -2.37
C LEU A 141 9.86 5.45 -3.30
N PHE A 142 9.49 4.18 -3.28
CA PHE A 142 10.07 3.17 -4.15
C PHE A 142 8.99 2.20 -4.62
N SER A 143 9.17 1.66 -5.83
CA SER A 143 8.30 0.62 -6.36
C SER A 143 8.85 -0.76 -5.97
N ASP A 144 7.99 -1.67 -5.53
CA ASP A 144 8.32 -3.08 -5.43
C ASP A 144 8.28 -3.77 -6.81
N ALA A 145 8.61 -5.07 -6.83
CA ALA A 145 8.62 -5.89 -8.04
C ALA A 145 7.24 -6.05 -8.70
N GLN A 146 6.16 -5.73 -7.97
CA GLN A 146 4.79 -5.79 -8.45
C GLN A 146 4.29 -4.41 -8.93
N GLY A 147 5.08 -3.35 -8.81
CA GLY A 147 4.68 -1.99 -9.21
C GLY A 147 4.03 -1.17 -8.09
N ARG A 148 3.97 -1.70 -6.85
CA ARG A 148 3.38 -0.99 -5.72
C ARG A 148 4.35 -0.01 -5.11
N ILE A 149 3.85 1.16 -4.75
CA ILE A 149 4.61 2.20 -4.09
C ILE A 149 4.62 1.97 -2.59
N SER A 150 5.82 1.90 -2.04
CA SER A 150 6.13 1.89 -0.63
C SER A 150 6.96 3.11 -0.27
N PHE A 151 6.97 3.49 1.01
CA PHE A 151 7.80 4.57 1.52
C PHE A 151 8.80 4.03 2.52
N ARG A 152 10.07 4.45 2.41
CA ARG A 152 11.15 4.11 3.31
C ARG A 152 11.75 5.38 3.89
N SER A 153 11.87 5.45 5.20
CA SER A 153 12.60 6.50 5.92
C SER A 153 13.52 5.88 6.96
N LYS A 154 14.61 6.56 7.29
CA LYS A 154 15.51 6.18 8.38
C LYS A 154 14.95 6.56 9.76
N TRP A 155 14.09 7.58 9.81
CA TRP A 155 13.61 8.19 11.06
C TRP A 155 12.13 7.88 11.29
N LEU A 156 11.36 7.68 10.21
CA LEU A 156 9.93 7.43 10.25
C LEU A 156 9.63 5.95 10.01
N ASP A 157 9.74 5.12 11.05
CA ASP A 157 9.26 3.73 11.03
C ASP A 157 7.83 3.64 11.58
N ILE A 158 6.84 3.97 10.74
CA ILE A 158 5.44 3.69 11.10
C ILE A 158 5.17 2.21 10.84
N ARG A 159 5.04 1.43 11.92
CA ARG A 159 4.58 0.05 11.90
C ARG A 159 3.07 -0.02 11.73
N THR A 160 2.58 0.46 10.59
CA THR A 160 1.17 0.25 10.23
C THR A 160 0.99 -1.22 9.84
N ARG A 161 0.32 -2.02 10.68
CA ARG A 161 -0.20 -3.31 10.21
C ARG A 161 -1.31 -3.03 9.21
N ASP A 162 -1.25 -3.65 8.02
CA ASP A 162 -2.41 -3.70 7.14
C ASP A 162 -3.50 -4.51 7.85
N PRO A 163 -4.61 -3.89 8.27
CA PRO A 163 -5.59 -4.56 9.11
C PRO A 163 -6.48 -5.52 8.32
N SER A 164 -6.31 -5.66 7.00
CA SER A 164 -7.24 -6.41 6.14
C SER A 164 -6.59 -7.57 5.39
N LYS A 165 -6.96 -8.80 5.75
CA LYS A 165 -6.88 -9.92 4.80
C LYS A 165 -7.77 -9.60 3.59
N GLY A 166 -7.29 -9.88 2.37
CA GLY A 166 -8.07 -9.66 1.15
C GLY A 166 -8.29 -8.20 0.76
N TRP A 167 -7.48 -7.25 1.25
CA TRP A 167 -7.63 -5.83 0.88
C TRP A 167 -7.60 -5.59 -0.64
N ILE A 168 -6.85 -6.41 -1.38
CA ILE A 168 -6.72 -6.32 -2.85
C ILE A 168 -8.07 -6.47 -3.55
N SER A 169 -9.04 -7.21 -2.99
CA SER A 169 -10.37 -7.32 -3.61
C SER A 169 -11.28 -6.13 -3.26
N ASN A 170 -10.89 -5.24 -2.35
CA ASN A 170 -11.75 -4.15 -1.89
C ASN A 170 -11.47 -2.85 -2.67
N PHE A 171 -11.57 -2.89 -4.00
CA PHE A 171 -11.39 -1.72 -4.86
C PHE A 171 -12.67 -1.30 -5.58
N PHE A 172 -12.74 -0.02 -5.93
CA PHE A 172 -13.81 0.57 -6.72
C PHE A 172 -13.27 1.73 -7.54
N TYR A 173 -14.11 2.31 -8.39
CA TYR A 173 -13.73 3.40 -9.27
C TYR A 173 -14.37 4.70 -8.81
N VAL A 174 -13.62 5.79 -8.93
CA VAL A 174 -14.08 7.17 -8.67
C VAL A 174 -13.77 7.99 -9.91
N GLN A 175 -14.70 8.86 -10.31
CA GLN A 175 -14.50 9.76 -11.45
C GLN A 175 -13.26 10.65 -11.20
N ASN A 176 -12.44 10.80 -12.24
CA ASN A 176 -11.14 11.45 -12.15
C ASN A 176 -11.19 12.92 -12.59
N ASP A 177 -11.84 13.76 -11.77
CA ASP A 177 -11.94 15.19 -12.05
C ASP A 177 -10.65 15.97 -11.67
N TRP A 178 -9.63 15.27 -11.16
CA TRP A 178 -8.39 15.86 -10.63
C TRP A 178 -7.16 15.65 -11.52
N GLY A 179 -7.33 15.06 -12.72
CA GLY A 179 -6.22 14.82 -13.65
C GLY A 179 -5.19 13.82 -13.15
N LEU A 180 -5.55 12.93 -12.21
CA LEU A 180 -4.65 11.91 -11.69
C LEU A 180 -4.31 10.87 -12.76
N GLN A 181 -3.18 10.18 -12.60
CA GLN A 181 -2.87 9.05 -13.46
C GLN A 181 -3.90 7.93 -13.21
N GLU A 182 -4.55 7.47 -14.27
CA GLU A 182 -5.58 6.42 -14.18
C GLU A 182 -4.94 5.04 -13.99
N LYS A 183 -3.93 4.73 -14.79
CA LYS A 183 -3.29 3.41 -14.86
C LYS A 183 -1.96 3.38 -14.12
N TRP A 184 -1.57 2.18 -13.71
CA TRP A 184 -0.27 1.97 -13.07
C TRP A 184 0.85 2.34 -14.04
N ARG A 185 1.83 3.10 -13.54
CA ARG A 185 2.99 3.57 -14.30
C ARG A 185 4.27 3.41 -13.50
N LYS A 186 5.41 3.49 -14.20
CA LYS A 186 6.71 3.46 -13.55
C LYS A 186 6.87 4.69 -12.65
N LEU A 187 7.27 4.47 -11.41
CA LEU A 187 7.61 5.53 -10.48
C LEU A 187 8.72 6.40 -11.07
N LYS A 188 8.45 7.70 -11.19
CA LYS A 188 9.48 8.72 -11.34
C LYS A 188 10.02 9.02 -9.96
N GLU A 189 11.32 8.86 -9.79
CA GLU A 189 11.95 9.15 -8.51
C GLU A 189 11.84 10.65 -8.22
N LEU A 190 11.44 10.99 -7.01
CA LEU A 190 11.56 12.37 -6.54
C LEU A 190 13.03 12.74 -6.57
N SER A 191 13.33 13.95 -7.05
CA SER A 191 14.68 14.50 -7.05
C SER A 191 15.28 14.34 -5.64
N VAL A 192 16.42 13.67 -5.58
CA VAL A 192 17.15 13.38 -4.35
C VAL A 192 17.47 14.69 -3.64
N PRO A 193 17.30 14.77 -2.31
CA PRO A 193 17.83 15.90 -1.58
C PRO A 193 19.00 15.51 -0.70
N LEU A 194 19.90 16.48 -0.57
CA LEU A 194 20.88 16.63 0.49
C LEU A 194 20.21 16.35 1.84
N HIS A 195 20.90 15.60 2.70
CA HIS A 195 20.41 15.14 3.99
C HIS A 195 19.82 16.27 4.83
N ILE A 196 18.57 16.12 5.25
CA ILE A 196 17.94 16.95 6.28
C ILE A 196 18.32 16.37 7.65
N GLY A 197 18.84 17.21 8.54
CA GLY A 197 19.01 16.89 9.95
C GLY A 197 17.70 17.02 10.73
N ALA A 198 17.67 16.57 11.99
CA ALA A 198 16.52 16.79 12.86
C ALA A 198 16.17 18.29 12.97
N GLU A 199 17.18 19.16 13.00
CA GLU A 199 17.02 20.61 13.06
C GLU A 199 16.29 21.21 11.87
N ASP A 200 16.55 20.73 10.66
CA ASP A 200 15.86 21.21 9.48
C ASP A 200 14.37 20.84 9.53
N LEU A 201 14.03 19.66 10.07
CA LEU A 201 12.64 19.26 10.28
C LEU A 201 11.95 20.12 11.35
N LEU A 202 12.62 20.40 12.47
CA LEU A 202 12.07 21.27 13.51
C LEU A 202 11.76 22.66 12.95
N ARG A 203 12.70 23.23 12.18
CA ARG A 203 12.51 24.52 11.49
C ARG A 203 11.34 24.49 10.51
N ILE A 204 11.25 23.44 9.68
CA ILE A 204 10.14 23.28 8.72
C ILE A 204 8.80 23.16 9.45
N LEU A 205 8.74 22.41 10.55
CA LEU A 205 7.53 22.18 11.34
C LEU A 205 7.23 23.31 12.34
N LYS A 206 8.04 24.38 12.34
CA LYS A 206 7.95 25.52 13.28
C LYS A 206 7.93 25.05 14.75
N LEU A 207 8.70 24.01 15.06
CA LEU A 207 8.87 23.52 16.42
C LEU A 207 9.94 24.35 17.14
N PRO A 208 9.76 24.65 18.45
CA PRO A 208 10.85 25.20 19.24
C PRO A 208 12.02 24.21 19.28
N ASP A 209 13.23 24.74 19.39
CA ASP A 209 14.45 23.96 19.54
C ASP A 209 14.29 22.97 20.69
N LEU A 210 14.64 21.70 20.48
CA LEU A 210 14.48 20.67 21.52
C LEU A 210 15.35 20.97 22.75
N ASP A 211 16.44 21.72 22.56
CA ASP A 211 17.33 22.19 23.62
C ASP A 211 16.70 23.27 24.51
N ALA A 212 15.57 23.89 24.10
CA ALA A 212 14.85 24.87 24.92
C ALA A 212 13.88 24.22 25.93
N LEU A 213 13.80 22.88 25.96
CA LEU A 213 12.90 22.10 26.82
C LEU A 213 13.63 21.37 27.97
N HIS A 214 14.93 21.62 28.17
CA HIS A 214 15.75 21.06 29.25
C HIS A 214 16.21 22.13 30.24
#